data_AF-A0A1V3WQD8-F1
#
_entry.id   AF-A0A1V3WQD8-F1
#
_cell.length_a   1.000
_cell.length_b   1.000
_cell.length_c   1.000
_cell.angle_alpha   90.00
_cell.angle_beta   90.00
_cell.angle_gamma   90.00
#
_symmetry.space_group_name_H-M   'P 1'
#
loop_
_entity.id
_entity.type
_entity.pdbx_description
1 polymer ?
#
loop_
_entity_poly.entity_id
_entity_poly.type
_entity_poly.pdbx_seq_one_letter_code
_entity_poly.pdbx_strand_id
1 'polypeptide(L)'
;MRSVLVTARPRGTAWTYTTVVADTDELLHTVPNRESAELRWVAEDDVTDLPLHPGFAASWQLLRTAPVTVPLHRATNAGDACRARW
;
A
#
# COMPACT_ATOMS: atom_id res chain seq x y z
N MET A 1 4.31 -6.59 2.17
CA MET A 1 4.77 -6.07 0.87
C MET A 1 5.17 -4.60 1.05
N ARG A 2 6.22 -4.17 0.35
CA ARG A 2 6.60 -2.75 0.28
C ARG A 2 6.75 -2.40 -1.20
N SER A 3 6.12 -1.32 -1.65
CA SER A 3 6.28 -0.79 -3.00
C SER A 3 6.72 0.67 -2.94
N VAL A 4 7.49 1.10 -3.93
CA VAL A 4 7.99 2.47 -4.07
C VAL A 4 7.68 2.93 -5.48
N LEU A 5 6.91 4.01 -5.62
CA LEU A 5 6.48 4.52 -6.90
C LEU A 5 6.79 6.01 -7.03
N VAL A 6 7.41 6.41 -8.13
CA VAL A 6 7.47 7.83 -8.51
C VAL A 6 6.12 8.24 -9.08
N THR A 7 5.40 9.08 -8.36
CA THR A 7 4.01 9.48 -8.66
C THR A 7 3.91 10.78 -9.45
N ALA A 8 4.91 11.67 -9.34
CA ALA A 8 4.96 12.87 -10.16
C ALA A 8 6.38 13.34 -10.47
N ARG A 9 6.55 13.91 -11.68
CA ARG A 9 7.78 14.54 -12.17
C ARG A 9 7.45 15.94 -12.72
N PRO A 10 7.48 17.00 -11.91
CA PRO A 10 7.18 18.35 -12.36
C PRO A 10 8.12 18.80 -13.49
N ARG A 11 7.54 19.30 -14.59
CA ARG A 11 8.31 19.75 -15.75
C ARG A 11 9.25 20.90 -15.38
N GLY A 12 10.43 20.91 -15.99
CA GLY A 12 11.44 21.97 -15.76
C GLY A 12 12.16 21.85 -14.42
N THR A 13 12.01 20.75 -13.69
CA THR A 13 12.70 20.49 -12.43
C THR A 13 13.42 19.15 -12.47
N ALA A 14 14.41 18.96 -11.59
CA ALA A 14 15.06 17.67 -11.34
C ALA A 14 14.37 16.87 -10.22
N TRP A 15 13.30 17.39 -9.62
CA TRP A 15 12.63 16.79 -8.47
C TRP A 15 11.56 15.79 -8.88
N THR A 16 11.28 14.86 -7.97
CA THR A 16 10.23 13.85 -8.11
C THR A 16 9.48 13.68 -6.81
N TYR A 17 8.18 13.44 -6.90
CA TYR A 17 7.40 12.93 -5.78
C TYR A 17 7.41 11.40 -5.82
N THR A 18 7.75 10.80 -4.69
CA THR A 18 7.81 9.35 -4.52
C THR A 18 6.88 8.95 -3.38
N THR A 19 5.99 8.00 -3.65
CA THR A 19 5.09 7.41 -2.66
C THR A 19 5.59 6.02 -2.30
N VAL A 20 5.65 5.73 -1.00
CA VAL A 20 6.00 4.41 -0.47
C VAL A 20 4.75 3.80 0.14
N VAL A 21 4.37 2.61 -0.30
CA VAL A 21 3.29 1.82 0.30
C VAL A 21 3.92 0.71 1.11
N ALA A 22 3.48 0.55 2.34
CA ALA A 22 4.00 -0.45 3.26
C ALA A 22 2.85 -1.07 4.04
N ASP A 23 2.91 -2.39 4.20
CA ASP A 23 1.99 -3.11 5.07
C ASP A 23 2.40 -2.98 6.53
N THR A 24 1.40 -3.11 7.39
CA THR A 24 1.53 -3.23 8.84
C THR A 24 0.59 -4.33 9.32
N ASP A 25 1.00 -5.06 10.37
CA ASP A 25 0.23 -6.19 10.89
C ASP A 25 -1.05 -5.74 11.63
N GLU A 26 -1.13 -4.46 12.00
CA GLU A 26 -2.25 -3.89 12.73
C GLU A 26 -2.51 -2.42 12.35
N LEU A 27 -3.71 -1.92 12.66
CA LEU A 27 -4.07 -0.53 12.41
C LEU A 27 -3.30 0.41 13.34
N LEU A 28 -2.44 1.28 12.80
CA LEU A 28 -1.64 2.19 13.61
C LEU A 28 -2.47 3.39 14.11
N HIS A 29 -2.20 3.84 15.34
CA HIS A 29 -2.77 5.09 15.84
C HIS A 29 -2.20 6.29 15.08
N THR A 30 -3.09 7.18 14.61
CA THR A 30 -2.69 8.40 13.90
C THR A 30 -2.54 9.58 14.86
N VAL A 31 -1.39 10.27 14.80
CA VAL A 31 -1.12 11.49 15.58
C VAL A 31 -0.76 12.62 14.60
N PRO A 32 -1.57 13.69 14.51
CA PRO A 32 -1.23 14.85 13.68
C PRO A 32 0.11 15.47 14.07
N ASN A 33 0.84 15.99 13.10
CA ASN A 33 2.09 16.72 13.31
C ASN A 33 1.98 18.15 12.74
N ARG A 34 3.07 18.92 12.78
CA ARG A 34 3.07 20.31 12.26
C ARG A 34 2.68 20.40 10.78
N GLU A 35 2.89 19.34 10.01
CA GLU A 35 2.61 19.28 8.57
C GLU A 35 1.23 18.68 8.25
N SER A 36 0.45 18.25 9.25
CA SER A 36 -0.84 17.56 9.07
C SER A 36 -1.93 18.18 9.93
N ALA A 37 -2.98 18.72 9.29
CA ALA A 37 -4.14 19.25 10.00
C ALA A 37 -5.06 18.14 10.54
N GLU A 38 -5.14 17.01 9.85
CA GLU A 38 -5.96 15.85 10.21
C GLU A 38 -5.28 14.57 9.71
N LEU A 39 -5.47 13.44 10.40
CA LEU A 39 -5.11 12.12 9.94
C LEU A 39 -6.23 11.12 10.26
N ARG A 40 -6.56 10.26 9.31
CA ARG A 40 -7.53 9.18 9.46
C ARG A 40 -7.19 8.02 8.53
N TRP A 41 -7.62 6.82 8.91
CA TRP A 41 -7.64 5.67 8.01
C TRP A 41 -8.89 5.74 7.13
N VAL A 42 -8.72 5.53 5.83
CA VAL A 42 -9.79 5.56 4.83
C VAL A 42 -9.70 4.24 4.07
N ALA A 43 -10.83 3.57 3.84
CA ALA A 43 -10.86 2.40 2.99
C ALA A 43 -10.42 2.78 1.57
N GLU A 44 -9.68 1.90 0.90
CA GLU A 44 -9.12 2.20 -0.43
C GLU A 44 -10.21 2.65 -1.42
N ASP A 45 -11.36 1.98 -1.41
CA ASP A 45 -12.45 2.29 -2.33
C ASP A 45 -13.13 3.65 -2.05
N ASP A 46 -13.01 4.19 -0.83
CA ASP A 46 -13.61 5.47 -0.43
C ASP A 46 -12.68 6.67 -0.70
N VAL A 47 -11.41 6.44 -1.06
CA VAL A 47 -10.42 7.52 -1.19
C VAL A 47 -10.81 8.52 -2.28
N THR A 48 -11.40 8.07 -3.38
CA THR A 48 -11.80 8.95 -4.50
C THR A 48 -12.98 9.86 -4.18
N ASP A 49 -13.69 9.62 -3.08
CA ASP A 49 -14.83 10.43 -2.66
C ASP A 49 -14.40 11.66 -1.83
N LEU A 50 -13.11 11.75 -1.51
CA LEU A 50 -12.52 12.87 -0.77
C LEU A 50 -12.09 14.02 -1.70
N PRO A 51 -11.99 15.26 -1.20
CA PRO A 51 -11.45 16.40 -1.95
C PRO A 51 -9.91 16.29 -2.09
N LEU A 52 -9.45 15.37 -2.93
CA LEU A 52 -8.03 15.07 -3.11
C LEU A 52 -7.28 16.20 -3.80
N HIS A 53 -6.02 16.42 -3.40
CA HIS A 53 -5.11 17.28 -4.16
C HIS A 53 -4.93 16.71 -5.59
N PRO A 54 -4.96 17.53 -6.66
CA PRO A 54 -4.93 17.03 -8.04
C PRO A 54 -3.75 16.12 -8.38
N GLY A 55 -2.56 16.43 -7.85
CA GLY A 55 -1.36 15.62 -8.06
C GLY A 55 -1.46 14.23 -7.42
N PHE A 56 -2.13 14.12 -6.27
CA PHE A 56 -2.37 12.84 -5.62
C PHE A 56 -3.45 12.04 -6.36
N ALA A 57 -4.57 12.70 -6.69
CA ALA A 57 -5.67 12.08 -7.45
C ALA A 57 -5.20 11.46 -8.78
N ALA A 58 -4.31 12.15 -9.51
CA ALA A 58 -3.73 11.65 -10.75
C ALA A 58 -2.90 10.36 -10.59
N SER A 59 -2.39 10.11 -9.38
CA SER A 59 -1.54 8.96 -9.07
C SER A 59 -2.30 7.81 -8.42
N TRP A 60 -3.54 8.04 -7.97
CA TRP A 60 -4.28 7.12 -7.10
C TRP A 60 -4.41 5.71 -7.67
N GLN A 61 -4.77 5.58 -8.95
CA GLN A 61 -4.94 4.27 -9.59
C GLN A 61 -3.66 3.42 -9.60
N LEU A 62 -2.47 4.05 -9.57
CA LEU A 62 -1.19 3.35 -9.54
C LEU A 62 -0.81 2.88 -8.12
N LEU A 63 -1.44 3.45 -7.10
CA LEU A 63 -1.17 3.18 -5.69
C LEU A 63 -2.09 2.11 -5.09
N ARG A 64 -3.18 1.78 -5.80
CA ARG A 64 -4.16 0.77 -5.39
C ARG A 64 -3.53 -0.60 -5.20
N THR A 65 -4.01 -1.32 -4.20
CA THR A 65 -3.53 -2.67 -3.93
C THR A 65 -4.11 -3.63 -4.95
N ALA A 66 -3.25 -4.40 -5.62
CA ALA A 66 -3.73 -5.47 -6.49
C ALA A 66 -4.02 -6.73 -5.65
N PRO A 67 -5.18 -7.37 -5.83
CA PRO A 67 -5.45 -8.65 -5.17
C PRO A 67 -4.44 -9.70 -5.65
N VAL A 68 -3.71 -10.30 -4.72
CA VAL A 68 -2.83 -11.43 -5.00
C VAL A 68 -3.65 -12.71 -4.88
N THR A 69 -3.87 -13.38 -6.00
CA THR A 69 -4.42 -14.75 -5.98
C THR A 69 -3.30 -15.71 -5.64
N VAL A 70 -3.35 -16.33 -4.46
CA VAL A 70 -2.40 -17.37 -4.05
C VAL A 70 -3.02 -18.73 -4.38
N PRO A 71 -2.42 -19.53 -5.29
CA PRO A 71 -2.85 -20.91 -5.49
C PRO A 71 -2.55 -21.71 -4.22
N LEU A 72 -3.58 -22.15 -3.51
CA LEU A 72 -3.41 -23.08 -2.41
C LEU A 72 -3.13 -24.46 -2.99
N HIS A 73 -1.87 -24.91 -2.92
CA HIS A 73 -1.57 -26.30 -3.24
C HIS A 73 -2.25 -27.19 -2.22
N ARG A 74 -3.14 -28.06 -2.69
CA ARG A 74 -3.75 -29.09 -1.84
C ARG A 74 -2.67 -30.12 -1.53
N ALA A 75 -2.23 -30.18 -0.27
CA ALA A 75 -1.43 -31.30 0.19
C ALA A 75 -2.27 -32.57 0.06
N THR A 76 -1.98 -33.41 -0.93
CA THR A 76 -2.54 -34.75 -1.01
C THR A 76 -1.78 -35.60 -0.01
N ASN A 77 -2.49 -36.15 0.98
CA ASN A 77 -1.91 -37.03 1.97
C ASN A 77 -1.29 -38.26 1.28
N ALA A 78 0.03 -38.33 1.26
CA ALA A 78 0.77 -39.58 1.14
C ALA A 78 2.19 -39.40 1.72
N GLY A 79 2.30 -39.63 3.03
CA GLY A 79 3.35 -40.52 3.51
C GLY A 79 4.79 -40.05 3.66
N ASP A 80 5.10 -38.75 3.76
CA ASP A 80 6.42 -38.34 4.27
C ASP A 80 6.33 -37.08 5.15
N ALA A 81 6.22 -37.31 6.46
CA ALA A 81 6.38 -36.28 7.46
C ALA A 81 7.86 -35.86 7.54
N CYS A 82 8.25 -34.87 6.75
CA CYS A 82 9.52 -34.18 6.93
C CYS A 82 9.43 -33.35 8.23
N ARG A 83 9.96 -33.92 9.31
CA ARG A 83 9.95 -33.38 10.67
C ARG A 83 10.89 -32.16 10.74
N ALA A 84 10.35 -30.95 10.60
CA ALA A 84 11.04 -29.74 11.02
C ALA A 84 11.10 -29.72 12.56
N ARG A 85 12.31 -29.88 13.09
CA ARG A 85 12.66 -29.71 14.49
C ARG A 85 13.12 -28.26 14.64
N TRP A 86 12.46 -27.50 15.52
CA TRP A 86 13.01 -26.24 16.02
C TRP A 86 14.30 -26.51 16.80
#